data_AF-A0A0S2M303-F1
#
_entry.id   AF-A0A0S2M303-F1
#
_cell.length_a   1.000
_cell.length_b   1.000
_cell.length_c   1.000
_cell.angle_alpha   90.00
_cell.angle_beta   90.00
_cell.angle_gamma   90.00
#
_symmetry.space_group_name_H-M   'P 1'
#
loop_
_entity.id
_entity.type
_entity.pdbx_description
1 polymer ?
#
loop_
_entity_poly.entity_id
_entity_poly.type
_entity_poly.pdbx_seq_one_letter_code
_entity_poly.pdbx_strand_id
1 'polypeptide(L)'
;MSITKTIILFALAAVAEIGGAWLIWQAVREDKAWWWAGLGIVALGAYGFIAAMQQDANFGRVLAAYGGVFIAGSLVWGMIVDKFTPDRWDIIGALVALAGVSIIMFAPRPV
;
A
#
# COMPACT_ATOMS: atom_id res chain seq x y z
N MET A 1 16.06 13.43 -4.16
CA MET A 1 16.36 12.01 -4.46
C MET A 1 16.15 11.75 -5.94
N SER A 2 16.85 10.78 -6.55
CA SER A 2 16.50 10.32 -7.90
C SER A 2 15.09 9.71 -7.89
N ILE A 3 14.27 10.03 -8.90
CA ILE A 3 12.90 9.50 -9.09
C ILE A 3 12.86 7.98 -8.91
N THR A 4 13.88 7.30 -9.43
CA THR A 4 14.10 5.86 -9.32
C THR A 4 14.07 5.38 -7.86
N LYS A 5 14.72 6.09 -6.94
CA LYS A 5 14.80 5.69 -5.52
C LYS A 5 13.44 5.86 -4.83
N THR A 6 12.68 6.89 -5.17
CA THR A 6 11.31 7.10 -4.65
C THR A 6 10.38 5.98 -5.10
N ILE A 7 10.42 5.60 -6.39
CA ILE A 7 9.62 4.48 -6.92
C ILE A 7 9.96 3.17 -6.20
N ILE A 8 11.25 2.88 -6.02
CA ILE A 8 11.69 1.66 -5.31
C ILE A 8 11.18 1.66 -3.87
N LEU A 9 11.32 2.77 -3.13
CA LEU A 9 10.81 2.86 -1.76
C LEU A 9 9.29 2.69 -1.71
N PHE A 10 8.56 3.27 -2.67
CA PHE A 10 7.10 3.10 -2.76
C PHE A 10 6.71 1.64 -3.00
N ALA A 11 7.39 0.95 -3.92
CA ALA A 11 7.13 -0.45 -4.20
C ALA A 11 7.45 -1.35 -3.00
N LEU A 12 8.58 -1.12 -2.33
CA LEU A 12 8.97 -1.86 -1.13
C LEU A 12 7.98 -1.63 0.01
N ALA A 13 7.56 -0.38 0.22
CA ALA A 13 6.57 -0.01 1.21
C ALA A 13 5.24 -0.73 0.94
N ALA A 14 4.73 -0.69 -0.30
CA ALA A 14 3.49 -1.35 -0.68
C ALA A 14 3.54 -2.87 -0.47
N VAL A 15 4.65 -3.52 -0.83
CA VAL A 15 4.82 -4.97 -0.60
C VAL A 15 4.85 -5.29 0.90
N ALA A 16 5.58 -4.50 1.69
CA ALA A 16 5.67 -4.69 3.14
C ALA A 16 4.32 -4.43 3.84
N GLU A 17 3.58 -3.41 3.41
CA GLU A 17 2.28 -3.05 3.95
C GLU A 17 1.21 -4.12 3.62
N ILE A 18 1.01 -4.38 2.33
CA ILE A 18 -0.03 -5.31 1.85
C ILE A 18 0.32 -6.74 2.26
N GLY A 19 1.57 -7.16 2.04
CA GLY A 19 2.04 -8.48 2.42
C GLY A 19 2.04 -8.70 3.92
N GLY A 20 2.40 -7.68 4.71
CA GLY A 20 2.33 -7.74 6.17
C GLY A 20 0.90 -7.92 6.69
N ALA A 21 -0.05 -7.15 6.16
CA ALA A 21 -1.47 -7.30 6.48
C ALA A 21 -2.01 -8.67 6.05
N TRP A 22 -1.64 -9.14 4.86
CA TRP A 22 -2.02 -10.45 4.35
C TRP A 22 -1.49 -11.59 5.24
N LEU A 23 -0.23 -11.55 5.67
CA LEU A 23 0.35 -12.56 6.58
C LEU A 23 -0.42 -12.66 7.91
N ILE A 24 -0.85 -11.53 8.47
CA ILE A 24 -1.69 -11.51 9.67
C ILE A 24 -3.07 -12.10 9.36
N TRP A 25 -3.68 -11.72 8.23
CA TRP A 25 -4.96 -12.27 7.80
C TRP A 25 -4.93 -13.80 7.72
N GLN A 26 -3.88 -14.35 7.11
CA GLN A 26 -3.70 -15.79 6.97
C GLN A 26 -3.68 -16.52 8.33
N ALA A 27 -3.02 -15.94 9.34
CA ALA A 27 -2.99 -16.52 10.68
C ALA A 27 -4.32 -16.39 11.42
N VAL A 28 -4.99 -15.24 11.30
CA VAL A 28 -6.19 -14.91 12.09
C VAL A 28 -7.46 -15.50 11.49
N ARG A 29 -7.55 -15.62 10.16
CA ARG A 29 -8.77 -16.02 9.44
C ARG A 29 -8.66 -17.30 8.63
N GLU A 30 -7.46 -17.72 8.24
CA GLU A 30 -7.25 -18.89 7.37
C GLU A 30 -6.54 -20.05 8.10
N ASP A 31 -6.62 -20.08 9.43
CA ASP A 31 -6.05 -21.12 10.32
C ASP A 31 -4.55 -21.40 10.12
N LYS A 32 -3.77 -20.45 9.57
CA LYS A 32 -2.30 -20.59 9.51
C LYS A 32 -1.70 -20.42 10.90
N ALA A 33 -0.51 -20.99 11.06
CA ALA A 33 0.23 -20.89 12.32
C ALA A 33 0.54 -19.43 12.70
N TRP A 34 0.41 -19.10 13.98
CA TRP A 34 0.59 -17.74 14.52
C TRP A 34 1.94 -17.07 14.22
N TRP A 35 2.98 -17.83 13.88
CA TRP A 35 4.25 -17.24 13.44
C TRP A 35 4.12 -16.44 12.13
N TRP A 36 3.11 -16.74 11.30
CA TRP A 36 2.76 -15.92 10.12
C TRP A 36 2.36 -14.51 10.53
N ALA A 37 1.53 -14.36 11.57
CA ALA A 37 1.19 -13.04 12.11
C ALA A 37 2.44 -12.33 12.67
N GLY A 38 3.37 -13.06 13.30
CA GLY A 38 4.65 -12.51 13.74
C GLY A 38 5.46 -11.91 12.58
N LEU A 39 5.58 -12.63 11.46
CA LEU A 39 6.22 -12.10 10.25
C LEU A 39 5.46 -10.90 9.66
N GLY A 40 4.12 -10.94 9.69
CA GLY A 40 3.30 -9.84 9.24
C GLY A 40 3.51 -8.56 10.06
N ILE A 41 3.62 -8.67 11.38
CA ILE A 41 3.94 -7.54 12.27
C ILE A 41 5.31 -6.96 11.95
N VAL A 42 6.32 -7.81 11.73
CA VAL A 42 7.67 -7.36 11.35
C VAL A 42 7.63 -6.63 10.00
N ALA A 43 6.91 -7.14 9.02
CA ALA A 43 6.74 -6.50 7.71
C ALA A 43 6.02 -5.14 7.81
N LEU A 44 4.95 -5.05 8.60
CA LEU A 44 4.24 -3.79 8.85
C LEU A 44 5.12 -2.78 9.60
N GLY A 45 5.93 -3.24 10.56
CA GLY A 45 6.94 -2.41 11.21
C GLY A 45 7.94 -1.87 10.20
N ALA A 46 8.48 -2.73 9.33
CA ALA A 46 9.42 -2.33 8.28
C ALA A 46 8.79 -1.32 7.30
N TYR A 47 7.53 -1.52 6.91
CA TYR A 47 6.78 -0.54 6.11
C TYR A 47 6.81 0.86 6.72
N GLY A 48 6.53 0.99 8.01
CA GLY A 48 6.54 2.29 8.69
C GLY A 48 7.88 3.02 8.56
N PHE A 49 9.00 2.29 8.70
CA PHE A 49 10.33 2.86 8.50
C PHE A 49 10.61 3.19 7.03
N ILE A 50 10.25 2.32 6.09
CA ILE A 50 10.45 2.57 4.64
C ILE A 50 9.65 3.80 4.20
N ALA A 51 8.40 3.93 4.66
CA ALA A 51 7.55 5.08 4.39
C ALA A 51 8.16 6.39 4.93
N ALA A 52 8.74 6.34 6.14
CA ALA A 52 9.43 7.48 6.75
C ALA A 52 10.75 7.87 6.04
N MET A 53 11.35 6.98 5.25
CA MET A 53 12.53 7.29 4.45
C MET A 53 12.21 8.06 3.15
N GLN A 54 10.92 8.31 2.86
CA GLN A 54 10.52 9.11 1.72
C GLN A 54 10.84 10.60 1.94
N GLN A 55 11.42 11.25 0.92
CA GLN A 55 11.96 12.62 1.06
C GLN A 55 10.95 13.75 0.98
N ASP A 56 9.69 13.48 0.64
CA ASP A 56 8.68 14.51 0.51
C ASP A 56 8.24 14.97 1.91
N ALA A 57 8.41 16.27 2.19
CA ALA A 57 8.26 16.85 3.52
C ALA A 57 6.80 16.88 4.01
N ASN A 58 5.83 16.64 3.13
CA ASN A 58 4.43 16.67 3.48
C ASN A 58 3.92 15.26 3.83
N PHE A 59 4.17 14.84 5.08
CA PHE A 59 3.74 13.56 5.66
C PHE A 59 2.32 13.15 5.22
N GLY A 60 1.35 14.07 5.33
CA GLY A 60 -0.04 13.79 4.99
C GLY A 60 -0.27 13.48 3.50
N ARG A 61 0.49 14.10 2.59
CA ARG A 61 0.36 13.83 1.15
C ARG A 61 1.02 12.53 0.76
N VAL A 62 2.16 12.22 1.38
CA VAL A 62 2.86 10.94 1.21
C VAL A 62 1.97 9.79 1.65
N LEU A 63 1.37 9.88 2.84
CA LEU A 63 0.43 8.85 3.33
C LEU A 63 -0.85 8.76 2.51
N ALA A 64 -1.39 9.90 2.03
CA ALA A 64 -2.52 9.86 1.11
C ALA A 64 -2.17 9.11 -0.18
N ALA A 65 -0.97 9.34 -0.73
CA ALA A 65 -0.48 8.62 -1.90
C ALA A 65 -0.33 7.12 -1.64
N TYR A 66 0.26 6.74 -0.50
CA TYR A 66 0.32 5.35 -0.07
C TYR A 66 -1.08 4.73 0.04
N GLY A 67 -2.07 5.44 0.58
CA GLY A 67 -3.44 4.95 0.68
C GLY A 67 -4.08 4.56 -0.66
N GLY A 68 -3.88 5.35 -1.72
CA GLY A 68 -4.36 4.97 -3.06
C GLY A 68 -3.60 3.80 -3.67
N VAL A 69 -2.27 3.75 -3.47
CA VAL A 69 -1.44 2.60 -3.88
C VAL A 69 -1.85 1.35 -3.11
N PHE A 70 -2.20 1.46 -1.84
CA PHE A 70 -2.68 0.36 -1.00
C PHE A 70 -4.00 -0.20 -1.53
N ILE A 71 -4.96 0.65 -1.89
CA ILE A 71 -6.25 0.21 -2.45
C ILE A 71 -6.03 -0.57 -3.76
N ALA A 72 -5.37 0.05 -4.74
CA ALA A 72 -5.15 -0.62 -6.03
C ALA A 72 -4.23 -1.84 -5.90
N GLY A 73 -3.17 -1.73 -5.09
CA GLY A 73 -2.20 -2.78 -4.84
C GLY A 73 -2.81 -3.97 -4.11
N SER A 74 -3.73 -3.78 -3.17
CA SER A 74 -4.40 -4.86 -2.46
C SER A 74 -5.27 -5.70 -3.39
N LEU A 75 -5.96 -5.07 -4.35
CA LEU A 75 -6.70 -5.80 -5.38
C LEU A 75 -5.76 -6.60 -6.28
N VAL A 76 -4.65 -6.01 -6.70
CA VAL A 76 -3.62 -6.71 -7.51
C VAL A 76 -2.99 -7.86 -6.73
N TRP A 77 -2.70 -7.66 -5.44
CA TRP A 77 -2.19 -8.70 -4.56
C TRP A 77 -3.18 -9.86 -4.45
N GLY A 78 -4.45 -9.56 -4.17
CA GLY A 78 -5.51 -10.56 -4.14
C GLY A 78 -5.63 -11.33 -5.46
N MET A 79 -5.51 -10.65 -6.60
CA MET A 79 -5.51 -11.30 -7.92
C MET A 79 -4.39 -12.32 -8.07
N ILE A 80 -3.18 -11.97 -7.64
CA ILE A 80 -1.98 -12.79 -7.85
C ILE A 80 -1.87 -13.90 -6.81
N VAL A 81 -2.10 -13.58 -5.53
CA VAL A 81 -1.83 -14.47 -4.40
C VAL A 81 -3.06 -15.30 -4.03
N ASP A 82 -4.23 -14.67 -4.00
CA ASP A 82 -5.48 -15.30 -3.55
C ASP A 82 -6.40 -15.72 -4.71
N LYS A 83 -5.97 -15.52 -5.96
CA LYS A 83 -6.77 -15.76 -7.20
C LYS A 83 -8.12 -15.03 -7.19
N PHE A 84 -8.18 -13.90 -6.47
CA PHE A 84 -9.35 -13.04 -6.42
C PHE A 84 -9.62 -12.43 -7.80
N THR A 85 -10.88 -12.34 -8.20
CA THR A 85 -11.28 -11.69 -9.45
C THR A 85 -12.02 -10.39 -9.11
N PRO A 86 -11.41 -9.21 -9.31
CA PRO A 86 -12.05 -7.94 -8.99
C PRO A 86 -13.31 -7.76 -9.85
N ASP A 87 -14.36 -7.27 -9.21
CA ASP A 87 -15.58 -6.93 -9.90
C ASP A 87 -15.52 -5.49 -10.46
N ARG A 88 -16.61 -5.07 -11.12
CA ARG A 88 -16.68 -3.73 -11.71
C ARG A 88 -16.63 -2.62 -10.66
N TRP A 89 -17.14 -2.87 -9.46
CA TRP A 89 -17.15 -1.90 -8.36
C TRP A 89 -15.77 -1.77 -7.72
N ASP A 90 -15.02 -2.86 -7.59
CA ASP A 90 -13.62 -2.85 -7.14
C ASP A 90 -12.77 -1.97 -8.07
N ILE A 91 -12.93 -2.16 -9.39
CA ILE A 91 -12.20 -1.39 -10.40
C ILE A 91 -12.59 0.09 -10.33
N ILE A 92 -13.88 0.41 -10.27
CA ILE A 92 -14.35 1.81 -10.16
C ILE A 92 -13.82 2.44 -8.87
N GLY A 93 -13.90 1.73 -7.74
CA GLY A 93 -13.40 2.19 -6.45
C GLY A 93 -11.90 2.48 -6.48
N ALA A 94 -11.11 1.58 -7.07
CA ALA A 94 -9.68 1.78 -7.25
C ALA A 94 -9.37 3.00 -8.12
N LEU A 95 -10.10 3.20 -9.23
CA LEU A 95 -9.92 4.37 -10.10
C LEU A 95 -10.26 5.68 -9.36
N VAL A 96 -11.34 5.69 -8.57
CA VAL A 96 -11.71 6.85 -7.75
C VAL A 96 -10.65 7.14 -6.69
N ALA A 97 -10.12 6.12 -6.03
CA ALA A 97 -9.05 6.27 -5.05
C ALA A 97 -7.77 6.86 -5.69
N LEU A 98 -7.36 6.34 -6.85
CA LEU A 98 -6.19 6.85 -7.59
C LEU A 98 -6.41 8.29 -8.11
N ALA A 99 -7.63 8.63 -8.53
CA ALA A 99 -7.99 9.99 -8.90
C ALA A 99 -7.90 10.93 -7.67
N GLY A 100 -8.41 10.50 -6.52
CA GLY A 100 -8.29 11.24 -5.25
C GLY A 100 -6.84 11.50 -4.86
N VAL A 101 -5.97 10.49 -4.96
CA VAL A 101 -4.52 10.66 -4.74
C VAL A 101 -3.92 11.66 -5.72
N SER A 102 -4.27 11.56 -7.00
CA SER A 102 -3.77 12.46 -8.04
C SER A 102 -4.14 13.92 -7.74
N ILE A 103 -5.37 14.17 -7.27
CA ILE A 103 -5.80 15.50 -6.83
C ILE A 103 -4.98 15.97 -5.62
N ILE A 104 -4.82 15.13 -4.59
CA ILE A 104 -4.10 15.51 -3.36
C ILE A 104 -2.63 15.86 -3.65
N MET A 105 -1.98 15.09 -4.52
CA MET A 105 -0.58 15.26 -4.87
C MET A 105 -0.34 16.42 -5.85
N PHE A 106 -1.17 16.53 -6.89
CA PHE A 106 -0.86 17.38 -8.06
C PHE A 106 -1.76 18.61 -8.20
N ALA A 107 -2.78 18.81 -7.38
CA ALA A 107 -3.63 20.00 -7.48
C ALA A 107 -2.80 21.30 -7.29
N PRO A 108 -3.01 22.32 -8.16
CA PRO A 108 -2.37 23.62 -8.03
C PRO A 108 -2.64 24.23 -6.65
N ARG A 109 -1.59 24.73 -5.99
CA ARG A 109 -1.70 25.42 -4.72
C ARG A 109 -1.46 26.91 -4.95
N PRO A 110 -2.28 27.81 -4.38
CA PRO A 110 -1.93 29.22 -4.31
C PRO A 110 -0.57 29.33 -3.60
N VAL A 111 0.33 30.12 -4.18
CA VAL A 111 1.59 30.54 -3.57
C VAL A 111 1.35 31.55 -2.46
#